data_AF-A0A080M2U5-F1
#
_entry.id   AF-A0A080M2U5-F1
#
_cell.length_a   1.000
_cell.length_b   1.000
_cell.length_c   1.000
_cell.angle_alpha   90.00
_cell.angle_beta   90.00
_cell.angle_gamma   90.00
#
_symmetry.space_group_name_H-M   'P 1'
#
loop_
_entity.id
_entity.type
_entity.pdbx_description
1 polymer ?
#
loop_
_entity_poly.entity_id
_entity_poly.type
_entity_poly.pdbx_seq_one_letter_code
_entity_poly.pdbx_strand_id
1 'polypeptide(L)'
;MGEESKGNVSGAVPIKGIADVHLTEVRSLLSLQKLVEDLVPEQDGQNQGELDPEIQQQYRKELREKLRRMPPKEIAYILESLDPNERLVVWDEVKEGADPILALLSDDVLEELIDDSHYRNEKTTSTAFELRDGRLHQISVSGPEDLKNVHPIWVDLVAPTKKIRGWIGEMFDVEVPDPVTLTDLEASARFYVEDDGEVHLHSDFLLDTKDESRNVPVALILHNEILFTVRTEELPVFRLQRARARTRPGYVTDGKDVLIDLYAADVEYSANALEDVYGELEKAGTQVLRSHVTDVEASHILAAVAEAEDLNGRTRRSVLDTRRALSFLLRGKLLSDAQQLDVREILRDIESLDGHTAFLFNKINFLMDATDSAININQNKKIERLTVLSVVFMPINVLAGAGGMSEFSAMAQALDWPMPLAYTGFFLGMGVVGSIMFFGLRLFERRQPKRPRAENRRTS
;
A
#
# COMPACT_ATOMS: atom_id res chain seq x y z
N MET A 1 -50.65 -36.21 -22.49
CA MET A 1 -49.83 -37.09 -21.64
C MET A 1 -48.61 -36.30 -21.19
N GLY A 2 -48.51 -36.04 -19.88
CA GLY A 2 -47.39 -35.40 -19.15
C GLY A 2 -47.27 -33.90 -19.39
N GLU A 3 -47.57 -32.96 -18.48
CA GLU A 3 -47.45 -32.89 -17.01
C GLU A 3 -46.01 -32.95 -16.46
N GLU A 4 -45.70 -31.93 -15.65
CA GLU A 4 -44.52 -31.68 -14.78
C GLU A 4 -43.21 -31.24 -15.49
N SER A 5 -42.51 -30.18 -15.08
CA SER A 5 -42.22 -29.72 -13.71
C SER A 5 -42.04 -28.18 -13.66
N LYS A 6 -42.81 -27.53 -12.79
CA LYS A 6 -42.57 -26.15 -12.32
C LYS A 6 -41.55 -26.20 -11.19
N GLY A 7 -40.32 -25.80 -11.50
CA GLY A 7 -39.27 -25.52 -10.52
C GLY A 7 -39.53 -24.18 -9.82
N ASN A 8 -39.85 -24.30 -8.55
CA ASN A 8 -39.98 -23.28 -7.51
C ASN A 8 -38.85 -22.22 -7.54
N VAL A 9 -39.18 -20.94 -7.78
CA VAL A 9 -38.28 -19.80 -7.48
C VAL A 9 -38.80 -19.10 -6.23
N SER A 10 -38.07 -19.35 -5.15
CA SER A 10 -38.28 -18.80 -3.81
C SER A 10 -38.02 -17.29 -3.77
N GLY A 11 -39.06 -16.54 -3.40
CA GLY A 11 -38.98 -15.38 -2.50
C GLY A 11 -37.93 -14.29 -2.76
N ALA A 12 -38.10 -13.50 -3.82
CA ALA A 12 -37.61 -12.12 -3.82
C ALA A 12 -38.75 -11.22 -3.30
N VAL A 13 -38.77 -10.96 -1.99
CA VAL A 13 -39.57 -9.85 -1.46
C VAL A 13 -39.02 -8.57 -2.10
N PRO A 14 -39.85 -7.70 -2.71
CA PRO A 14 -39.36 -6.47 -3.29
C PRO A 14 -38.72 -5.65 -2.16
N ILE A 15 -37.43 -5.38 -2.28
CA ILE A 15 -36.56 -4.67 -1.31
C ILE A 15 -37.23 -3.40 -0.74
N LYS A 16 -38.08 -2.75 -1.54
CA LYS A 16 -38.89 -1.59 -1.15
C LYS A 16 -39.80 -1.85 0.06
N GLY A 17 -40.43 -3.03 0.14
CA GLY A 17 -41.38 -3.35 1.21
C GLY A 17 -40.73 -3.54 2.59
N ILE A 18 -39.50 -4.05 2.65
CA ILE A 18 -38.75 -4.20 3.91
C ILE A 18 -38.17 -2.85 4.35
N ALA A 19 -37.63 -2.09 3.39
CA ALA A 19 -37.12 -0.75 3.64
C ALA A 19 -38.22 0.23 4.11
N ASP A 20 -39.45 0.11 3.59
CA ASP A 20 -40.61 0.92 4.03
C ASP A 20 -41.02 0.61 5.49
N VAL A 21 -40.93 -0.66 5.90
CA VAL A 21 -41.18 -1.07 7.29
C VAL A 21 -40.11 -0.47 8.21
N HIS A 22 -38.84 -0.56 7.82
CA HIS A 22 -37.74 0.03 8.58
C HIS A 22 -37.80 1.56 8.63
N LEU A 23 -38.19 2.22 7.55
CA LEU A 23 -38.42 3.67 7.52
C LEU A 23 -39.53 4.07 8.49
N THR A 24 -40.65 3.34 8.51
CA THR A 24 -41.76 3.61 9.42
C THR A 24 -41.35 3.47 10.88
N GLU A 25 -40.54 2.46 11.17
CA GLU A 25 -39.99 2.22 12.49
C GLU A 25 -38.94 3.25 12.93
N VAL A 26 -38.10 3.73 12.02
CA VAL A 26 -37.14 4.81 12.32
C VAL A 26 -37.90 6.11 12.59
N ARG A 27 -38.90 6.45 11.76
CA ARG A 27 -39.77 7.61 11.99
C ARG A 27 -40.56 7.52 13.31
N SER A 28 -41.00 6.33 13.72
CA SER A 28 -41.70 6.17 15.00
C SER A 28 -40.77 6.43 16.19
N LEU A 29 -39.51 6.00 16.12
CA LEU A 29 -38.50 6.30 17.15
C LEU A 29 -38.17 7.80 17.19
N LEU A 30 -37.98 8.44 16.04
CA LEU A 30 -37.68 9.87 15.95
C LEU A 30 -38.84 10.74 16.43
N SER A 31 -40.08 10.39 16.06
CA SER A 31 -41.27 11.11 16.52
C SER A 31 -41.54 10.92 18.01
N LEU A 32 -41.25 9.72 18.57
CA LEU A 32 -41.37 9.48 20.00
C LEU A 32 -40.32 10.27 20.79
N GLN A 33 -39.08 10.33 20.30
CA GLN A 33 -38.03 11.18 20.87
C GLN A 33 -38.48 12.64 20.89
N LYS A 34 -38.96 13.16 19.75
CA LYS A 34 -39.43 14.55 19.63
C LYS A 34 -40.63 14.85 20.53
N LEU A 35 -41.57 13.92 20.67
CA LEU A 35 -42.75 14.10 21.51
C LEU A 35 -42.38 14.07 23.01
N VAL A 36 -41.38 13.29 23.39
CA VAL A 36 -40.83 13.29 24.75
C VAL A 36 -40.07 14.60 25.01
N GLU A 37 -39.31 15.09 24.03
CA GLU A 37 -38.65 16.40 24.06
C GLU A 37 -39.65 17.55 24.24
N ASP A 38 -40.77 17.53 23.51
CA ASP A 38 -41.81 18.56 23.56
C ASP A 38 -42.70 18.50 24.82
N LEU A 39 -42.72 17.36 25.53
CA LEU A 39 -43.53 17.16 26.76
C LEU A 39 -42.85 17.67 28.03
N VAL A 40 -41.63 18.20 27.96
CA VAL A 40 -40.95 18.81 29.10
C VAL A 40 -41.46 20.25 29.26
N PRO A 41 -42.23 20.57 30.33
CA PRO A 41 -42.74 21.91 30.52
C PRO A 41 -41.60 22.86 30.86
N GLU A 42 -41.56 24.03 30.21
CA GLU A 42 -40.83 25.21 30.70
C GLU A 42 -41.39 25.58 32.08
N GLN A 43 -40.78 25.06 33.16
CA GLN A 43 -41.08 25.55 34.49
C GLN A 43 -40.26 26.81 34.77
N ASP A 44 -40.98 27.88 35.08
CA ASP A 44 -40.47 29.18 35.49
C ASP A 44 -39.37 29.05 36.56
N GLY A 45 -38.19 29.59 36.23
CA GLY A 45 -37.20 30.08 37.18
C GLY A 45 -36.42 29.02 37.97
N GLN A 46 -35.20 28.74 37.48
CA GLN A 46 -34.00 28.32 38.23
C GLN A 46 -33.51 26.87 38.15
N ASN A 47 -34.05 26.01 37.29
CA ASN A 47 -33.30 24.84 36.81
C ASN A 47 -33.65 24.62 35.34
N GLN A 48 -32.64 24.53 34.48
CA GLN A 48 -32.81 24.26 33.06
C GLN A 48 -33.57 22.93 32.91
N GLY A 49 -34.73 22.98 32.26
CA GLY A 49 -35.49 21.79 31.85
C GLY A 49 -34.78 21.09 30.70
N GLU A 50 -33.61 20.53 30.97
CA GLU A 50 -33.05 19.48 30.12
C GLU A 50 -33.77 18.18 30.44
N LEU A 51 -34.15 17.44 29.40
CA LEU A 51 -34.61 16.06 29.56
C LEU A 51 -33.58 15.27 30.37
N ASP A 52 -34.06 14.27 31.11
CA ASP A 52 -33.18 13.30 31.75
C ASP A 52 -32.23 12.72 30.68
N PRO A 53 -30.91 13.01 30.73
CA PRO A 53 -29.97 12.62 29.68
C PRO A 53 -29.94 11.10 29.48
N GLU A 54 -30.34 10.33 30.51
CA GLU A 54 -30.50 8.87 30.43
C GLU A 54 -31.58 8.45 29.42
N ILE A 55 -32.70 9.19 29.33
CA ILE A 55 -33.80 8.88 28.41
C ILE A 55 -33.41 9.19 26.96
N GLN A 56 -32.77 10.34 26.71
CA GLN A 56 -32.27 10.67 25.38
C GLN A 56 -31.22 9.67 24.90
N GLN A 57 -30.31 9.25 25.79
CA GLN A 57 -29.29 8.26 25.47
C GLN A 57 -29.91 6.88 25.19
N GLN A 58 -31.00 6.53 25.84
CA GLN A 58 -31.73 5.29 25.59
C GLN A 58 -32.32 5.25 24.17
N TYR A 59 -32.97 6.33 23.71
CA TYR A 59 -33.52 6.41 22.36
C TYR A 59 -32.44 6.36 21.28
N ARG A 60 -31.34 7.10 21.44
CA ARG A 60 -30.20 7.03 20.52
C ARG A 60 -29.60 5.63 20.45
N LYS A 61 -29.46 4.95 21.59
CA LYS A 61 -28.96 3.58 21.64
C LYS A 61 -29.88 2.61 20.90
N GLU A 62 -31.19 2.73 21.09
CA GLU A 62 -32.16 1.89 20.39
C GLU A 62 -32.16 2.14 18.88
N LEU A 63 -32.07 3.41 18.46
CA LEU A 63 -31.92 3.81 17.07
C LEU A 63 -30.64 3.22 16.46
N ARG A 64 -29.49 3.36 17.15
CA ARG A 64 -28.19 2.82 16.71
C ARG A 64 -28.19 1.30 16.59
N GLU A 65 -28.74 0.59 17.59
CA GLU A 65 -28.84 -0.87 17.54
C GLU A 65 -29.69 -1.35 16.36
N LYS A 66 -30.72 -0.57 15.99
CA LYS A 66 -31.58 -0.88 14.87
C LYS A 66 -30.90 -0.66 13.53
N LEU A 67 -30.28 0.51 13.36
CA LEU A 67 -29.56 0.86 12.13
C LEU A 67 -28.40 -0.10 11.87
N ARG A 68 -27.68 -0.55 12.91
CA ARG A 68 -26.57 -1.52 12.78
C ARG A 68 -27.00 -2.89 12.24
N ARG A 69 -28.29 -3.25 12.38
CA ARG A 69 -28.83 -4.53 11.88
C ARG A 69 -29.33 -4.44 10.43
N MET A 70 -29.36 -3.25 9.84
CA MET A 70 -29.83 -3.01 8.48
C MET A 70 -28.67 -3.04 7.47
N PRO A 71 -28.91 -3.51 6.23
CA PRO A 71 -27.93 -3.41 5.15
C PRO A 71 -27.76 -1.93 4.68
N PRO A 72 -26.58 -1.54 4.16
CA PRO A 72 -26.29 -0.16 3.75
C PRO A 72 -27.29 0.45 2.78
N LYS A 73 -27.86 -0.36 1.89
CA LYS A 73 -28.86 0.07 0.90
C LYS A 73 -30.18 0.49 1.53
N GLU A 74 -30.58 -0.13 2.63
CA GLU A 74 -31.81 0.24 3.35
C GLU A 74 -31.58 1.53 4.15
N ILE A 75 -30.39 1.69 4.75
CA ILE A 75 -30.02 2.91 5.46
C ILE A 75 -29.96 4.10 4.49
N ALA A 76 -29.37 3.93 3.29
CA ALA A 76 -29.37 4.95 2.26
C ALA A 76 -30.79 5.37 1.86
N TYR A 77 -31.68 4.41 1.62
CA TYR A 77 -33.09 4.68 1.33
C TYR A 77 -33.80 5.45 2.45
N ILE A 78 -33.52 5.10 3.70
CA ILE A 78 -34.07 5.80 4.88
C ILE A 78 -33.58 7.24 4.91
N LEU A 79 -32.27 7.46 4.78
CA LEU A 79 -31.68 8.81 4.76
C LEU A 79 -32.26 9.67 3.64
N GLU A 80 -32.45 9.14 2.44
CA GLU A 80 -33.09 9.88 1.34
C GLU A 80 -34.55 10.25 1.64
N SER A 81 -35.24 9.43 2.42
CA SER A 81 -36.67 9.59 2.71
C SER A 81 -36.98 10.45 3.94
N LEU A 82 -35.99 10.78 4.76
CA LEU A 82 -36.17 11.61 5.97
C LEU A 82 -36.09 13.10 5.66
N ASP A 83 -36.72 13.92 6.50
CA ASP A 83 -36.55 15.38 6.44
C ASP A 83 -35.16 15.78 7.00
N PRO A 84 -34.63 16.98 6.66
CA PRO A 84 -33.25 17.35 6.99
C PRO A 84 -32.81 17.16 8.45
N ASN A 85 -33.64 17.61 9.39
CA ASN A 85 -33.35 17.50 10.81
C ASN A 85 -33.34 16.04 11.29
N GLU A 86 -34.26 15.22 10.79
CA GLU A 86 -34.35 13.79 11.12
C GLU A 86 -33.20 13.00 10.51
N ARG A 87 -32.82 13.36 9.29
CA ARG A 87 -31.72 12.78 8.54
C ARG A 87 -30.39 12.97 9.25
N LEU A 88 -30.12 14.16 9.80
CA LEU A 88 -28.90 14.44 10.58
C LEU A 88 -28.82 13.61 11.87
N VAL A 89 -29.95 13.43 12.57
CA VAL A 89 -30.00 12.59 13.79
C VAL A 89 -29.68 11.13 13.47
N VAL A 90 -30.23 10.60 12.37
CA VAL A 90 -29.93 9.23 11.91
C VAL A 90 -28.48 9.11 11.43
N TRP A 91 -27.97 10.14 10.76
CA TRP A 91 -26.60 10.19 10.26
C TRP A 91 -25.55 10.15 11.38
N ASP A 92 -25.77 10.86 12.48
CA ASP A 92 -24.87 10.90 13.64
C ASP A 92 -24.60 9.50 14.23
N GLU A 93 -25.58 8.60 14.13
CA GLU A 93 -25.51 7.23 14.65
C GLU A 93 -24.82 6.23 13.69
N VAL A 94 -24.71 6.55 12.40
CA VAL A 94 -24.17 5.64 11.36
C VAL A 94 -22.92 6.13 10.66
N LYS A 95 -22.46 7.36 10.95
CA LYS A 95 -21.25 7.97 10.35
C LYS A 95 -19.98 7.12 10.48
N GLU A 96 -19.83 6.33 11.55
CA GLU A 96 -18.69 5.42 11.72
C GLU A 96 -18.85 4.17 10.82
N GLY A 97 -18.21 4.18 9.65
CA GLY A 97 -18.26 3.10 8.66
C GLY A 97 -19.28 3.30 7.54
N ALA A 98 -19.64 4.56 7.24
CA ALA A 98 -20.69 4.90 6.28
C ALA A 98 -20.28 4.82 4.79
N ASP A 99 -19.04 4.44 4.45
CA ASP A 99 -18.57 4.39 3.05
C ASP A 99 -19.51 3.62 2.10
N PRO A 100 -20.06 2.44 2.48
CA PRO A 100 -21.00 1.73 1.63
C PRO A 100 -22.39 2.38 1.53
N ILE A 101 -22.74 3.29 2.45
CA ILE A 101 -24.01 4.03 2.47
C ILE A 101 -23.87 5.28 1.59
N LEU A 102 -22.77 6.02 1.73
CA LEU A 102 -22.47 7.21 0.94
C LEU A 102 -22.45 6.94 -0.56
N ALA A 103 -21.90 5.80 -0.97
CA ALA A 103 -21.88 5.38 -2.37
C ALA A 103 -23.28 5.14 -2.98
N LEU A 104 -24.33 5.09 -2.15
CA LEU A 104 -25.69 4.78 -2.56
C LEU A 104 -26.66 5.97 -2.43
N LEU A 105 -26.23 7.09 -1.85
CA LEU A 105 -27.06 8.28 -1.66
C LEU A 105 -27.07 9.15 -2.92
N SER A 106 -28.18 9.85 -3.15
CA SER A 106 -28.26 10.92 -4.14
C SER A 106 -27.36 12.10 -3.79
N ASP A 107 -26.88 12.80 -4.83
CA ASP A 107 -25.99 13.96 -4.70
C ASP A 107 -26.58 15.05 -3.77
N ASP A 108 -27.90 15.30 -3.82
CA ASP A 108 -28.59 16.31 -3.00
C ASP A 108 -28.56 15.98 -1.49
N VAL A 109 -28.73 14.69 -1.15
CA VAL A 109 -28.77 14.21 0.24
C VAL A 109 -27.35 14.10 0.80
N LEU A 110 -26.39 13.72 -0.05
CA LEU A 110 -24.97 13.73 0.27
C LEU A 110 -24.49 15.16 0.58
N GLU A 111 -24.93 16.15 -0.20
CA GLU A 111 -24.61 17.57 0.02
C GLU A 111 -25.13 18.09 1.37
N GLU A 112 -26.37 17.76 1.73
CA GLU A 112 -26.98 18.18 3.00
C GLU A 112 -26.33 17.51 4.22
N LEU A 113 -25.97 16.23 4.10
CA LEU A 113 -25.27 15.50 5.15
C LEU A 113 -23.83 15.99 5.35
N ILE A 114 -23.19 16.54 4.31
CA ILE A 114 -21.81 17.03 4.35
C ILE A 114 -21.70 18.47 4.86
N ASP A 115 -22.74 19.30 4.73
CA ASP A 115 -22.69 20.71 5.16
C ASP A 115 -22.74 20.86 6.70
N ASP A 116 -23.42 19.94 7.41
CA ASP A 116 -23.54 19.95 8.89
C ASP A 116 -22.70 18.86 9.59
N SER A 117 -22.25 17.83 8.86
CA SER A 117 -21.35 16.81 9.42
C SER A 117 -19.91 17.03 8.95
N HIS A 118 -18.97 16.69 9.83
CA HIS A 118 -17.53 16.69 9.63
C HIS A 118 -17.01 15.78 8.48
N TYR A 119 -17.70 15.68 7.35
CA TYR A 119 -17.24 15.05 6.10
C TYR A 119 -16.42 16.00 5.20
N ARG A 120 -15.79 17.03 5.78
CA ARG A 120 -14.38 17.24 5.41
C ARG A 120 -13.70 15.92 5.79
N ASN A 121 -13.39 15.08 4.81
CA ASN A 121 -12.38 14.04 5.03
C ASN A 121 -11.25 14.71 5.81
N GLU A 122 -10.80 14.20 6.96
CA GLU A 122 -9.78 14.88 7.78
C GLU A 122 -8.50 15.20 6.98
N LYS A 123 -8.38 14.61 5.78
CA LYS A 123 -7.34 14.81 4.78
C LYS A 123 -7.61 15.93 3.75
N THR A 124 -8.84 16.43 3.60
CA THR A 124 -9.16 17.47 2.60
C THR A 124 -8.61 18.82 3.05
N THR A 125 -7.65 19.34 2.30
CA THR A 125 -7.01 20.63 2.57
C THR A 125 -6.92 21.44 1.29
N SER A 126 -7.36 22.70 1.37
CA SER A 126 -7.20 23.68 0.29
C SER A 126 -6.39 24.85 0.82
N THR A 127 -5.31 25.18 0.11
CA THR A 127 -4.38 26.21 0.53
C THR A 127 -3.96 27.05 -0.66
N ALA A 128 -3.88 28.36 -0.49
CA ALA A 128 -3.33 29.27 -1.48
C ALA A 128 -2.03 29.89 -0.94
N PHE A 129 -1.11 30.18 -1.86
CA PHE A 129 0.19 30.78 -1.54
C PHE A 129 0.39 32.03 -2.38
N GLU A 130 0.54 33.16 -1.70
CA GLU A 130 0.84 34.44 -2.30
C GLU A 130 2.29 34.83 -2.00
N LEU A 131 2.97 35.42 -2.98
CA LEU A 131 4.33 35.90 -2.79
C LEU A 131 4.32 37.26 -2.08
N ARG A 132 4.93 37.33 -0.88
CA ARG A 132 5.12 38.57 -0.11
C ARG A 132 6.56 38.67 0.35
N ASP A 133 7.23 39.78 0.02
CA ASP A 133 8.64 40.04 0.35
C ASP A 133 9.59 38.90 -0.08
N GLY A 134 9.30 38.27 -1.23
CA GLY A 134 10.07 37.14 -1.77
C GLY A 134 9.90 35.84 -0.98
N ARG A 135 8.84 35.70 -0.18
CA ARG A 135 8.49 34.47 0.54
C ARG A 135 7.06 34.05 0.23
N LEU A 136 6.79 32.76 0.26
CA LEU A 136 5.42 32.26 0.15
C LEU A 136 4.69 32.46 1.48
N HIS A 137 3.63 33.26 1.45
CA HIS A 137 2.69 33.39 2.56
C HIS A 137 1.52 32.42 2.36
N GLN A 138 1.33 31.53 3.33
CA GLN A 138 0.27 30.52 3.29
C GLN A 138 -1.07 31.12 3.72
N ILE A 139 -2.12 30.83 2.96
CA ILE A 139 -3.51 31.23 3.23
C ILE A 139 -4.35 29.94 3.20
N SER A 140 -4.94 29.59 4.34
CA SER A 140 -5.86 28.46 4.40
C SER A 140 -7.18 28.86 3.77
N VAL A 141 -7.68 28.04 2.84
CA VAL A 141 -8.90 28.32 2.08
C VAL A 141 -10.01 27.41 2.56
N SER A 142 -11.04 27.99 3.15
CA SER A 142 -12.26 27.28 3.53
C SER A 142 -13.44 27.59 2.61
N GLY A 143 -13.40 28.73 1.92
CA GLY A 143 -14.38 29.07 0.90
C GLY A 143 -13.88 30.12 -0.09
N PRO A 144 -14.71 30.47 -1.09
CA PRO A 144 -14.35 31.42 -2.14
C PRO A 144 -14.05 32.84 -1.60
N GLU A 145 -14.65 33.22 -0.47
CA GLU A 145 -14.41 34.53 0.16
C GLU A 145 -12.94 34.76 0.55
N ASP A 146 -12.22 33.69 0.91
CA ASP A 146 -10.82 33.75 1.34
C ASP A 146 -9.87 34.13 0.20
N LEU A 147 -10.31 34.01 -1.05
CA LEU A 147 -9.50 34.22 -2.26
C LEU A 147 -9.83 35.51 -3.02
N LYS A 148 -10.92 36.22 -2.69
CA LYS A 148 -11.39 37.39 -3.45
C LYS A 148 -10.38 38.52 -3.63
N ASN A 149 -9.42 38.67 -2.71
CA ASN A 149 -8.40 39.72 -2.74
C ASN A 149 -6.97 39.16 -2.64
N VAL A 150 -6.79 37.92 -3.09
CA VAL A 150 -5.49 37.22 -3.05
C VAL A 150 -5.03 37.01 -4.48
N HIS A 151 -3.75 37.22 -4.74
CA HIS A 151 -3.10 36.89 -6.01
C HIS A 151 -2.16 35.70 -5.80
N PRO A 152 -2.69 34.46 -5.72
CA PRO A 152 -1.85 33.30 -5.46
C PRO A 152 -0.97 33.01 -6.67
N ILE A 153 0.27 32.58 -6.41
CA ILE A 153 1.13 31.97 -7.44
C ILE A 153 1.04 30.44 -7.40
N TRP A 154 0.49 29.89 -6.32
CA TRP A 154 0.27 28.46 -6.15
C TRP A 154 -0.99 28.19 -5.32
N VAL A 155 -1.86 27.31 -5.82
CA VAL A 155 -3.04 26.77 -5.15
C VAL A 155 -2.86 25.26 -4.98
N ASP A 156 -2.80 24.82 -3.73
CA ASP A 156 -2.54 23.45 -3.33
C ASP A 156 -3.82 22.76 -2.81
N LEU A 157 -4.24 21.68 -3.48
CA LEU A 157 -5.48 20.96 -3.25
C LEU A 157 -5.21 19.48 -2.92
N VAL A 158 -5.53 19.11 -1.69
CA VAL A 158 -5.45 17.72 -1.19
C VAL A 158 -6.86 17.19 -1.02
N ALA A 159 -7.15 16.07 -1.67
CA ALA A 159 -8.46 15.44 -1.74
C ALA A 159 -9.60 16.46 -1.94
N PRO A 160 -9.52 17.38 -2.92
CA PRO A 160 -10.56 18.38 -3.12
C PRO A 160 -11.89 17.71 -3.46
N THR A 161 -12.95 18.09 -2.75
CA THR A 161 -14.31 17.66 -3.07
C THR A 161 -14.78 18.31 -4.36
N LYS A 162 -15.81 17.74 -5.01
CA LYS A 162 -16.43 18.32 -6.23
C LYS A 162 -16.83 19.79 -6.03
N LYS A 163 -17.34 20.17 -4.85
CA LYS A 163 -17.65 21.56 -4.47
C LYS A 163 -16.41 22.45 -4.56
N ILE A 164 -15.31 22.03 -3.92
CA ILE A 164 -14.02 22.74 -3.96
C ILE A 164 -13.51 22.89 -5.39
N ARG A 165 -13.54 21.82 -6.17
CA ARG A 165 -13.14 21.85 -7.58
C ARG A 165 -14.00 22.81 -8.40
N GLY A 166 -15.32 22.79 -8.20
CA GLY A 166 -16.27 23.65 -8.90
C GLY A 166 -16.02 25.13 -8.68
N TRP A 167 -16.00 25.60 -7.42
CA TRP A 167 -15.82 27.04 -7.18
C TRP A 167 -14.38 27.52 -7.43
N ILE A 168 -13.35 26.66 -7.30
CA ILE A 168 -11.98 27.02 -7.73
C ILE A 168 -11.95 27.17 -9.24
N GLY A 169 -12.54 26.23 -9.97
CA GLY A 169 -12.59 26.28 -11.43
C GLY A 169 -13.32 27.50 -11.95
N GLU A 170 -14.48 27.84 -11.36
CA GLU A 170 -15.21 29.07 -11.72
C GLU A 170 -14.44 30.36 -11.39
N MET A 171 -13.65 30.36 -10.30
CA MET A 171 -12.93 31.56 -9.85
C MET A 171 -11.66 31.84 -10.66
N PHE A 172 -10.94 30.79 -11.03
CA PHE A 172 -9.66 30.90 -11.73
C PHE A 172 -9.73 30.54 -13.21
N ASP A 173 -10.92 30.18 -13.70
CA ASP A 173 -11.17 29.75 -15.09
C ASP A 173 -10.31 28.53 -15.49
N VAL A 174 -10.24 27.53 -14.60
CA VAL A 174 -9.39 26.34 -14.76
C VAL A 174 -10.16 25.04 -14.53
N GLU A 175 -9.95 24.02 -15.36
CA GLU A 175 -10.56 22.72 -15.12
C GLU A 175 -9.80 21.94 -14.04
N VAL A 176 -10.37 21.85 -12.83
CA VAL A 176 -9.77 21.10 -11.72
C VAL A 176 -10.21 19.62 -11.78
N PRO A 177 -9.30 18.68 -12.12
CA PRO A 177 -9.64 17.28 -12.31
C PRO A 177 -9.97 16.59 -10.98
N ASP A 178 -10.67 15.45 -11.07
CA ASP A 178 -10.88 14.60 -9.89
C ASP A 178 -9.58 13.85 -9.56
N PRO A 179 -9.03 13.99 -8.34
CA PRO A 179 -7.79 13.31 -7.97
C PRO A 179 -7.88 11.77 -8.04
N VAL A 180 -9.08 11.18 -7.91
CA VAL A 180 -9.27 9.73 -7.94
C VAL A 180 -9.20 9.18 -9.36
N THR A 181 -9.57 9.95 -10.38
CA THR A 181 -9.56 9.51 -11.78
C THR A 181 -8.20 9.68 -12.45
N LEU A 182 -7.20 10.24 -11.75
CA LEU A 182 -5.87 10.49 -12.31
C LEU A 182 -5.06 9.21 -12.58
N THR A 183 -5.46 8.07 -12.01
CA THR A 183 -4.73 6.79 -12.16
C THR A 183 -4.82 6.18 -13.56
N ASP A 184 -5.81 6.59 -14.36
CA ASP A 184 -6.22 5.87 -15.59
C ASP A 184 -5.68 6.49 -16.89
N LEU A 185 -4.69 7.38 -16.81
CA LEU A 185 -4.19 8.14 -17.96
C LEU A 185 -3.09 7.38 -18.74
N GLU A 186 -3.27 7.28 -20.07
CA GLU A 186 -2.21 6.79 -20.97
C GLU A 186 -1.02 7.77 -21.02
N ALA A 187 0.19 7.25 -21.24
CA ALA A 187 1.44 8.03 -21.20
C ALA A 187 1.48 9.25 -22.15
N SER A 188 0.75 9.22 -23.27
CA SER A 188 0.64 10.35 -24.21
C SER A 188 -0.36 11.43 -23.77
N ALA A 189 -1.29 11.11 -22.87
CA ALA A 189 -2.27 12.03 -22.30
C ALA A 189 -1.77 12.68 -20.99
N ARG A 190 -0.56 12.35 -20.52
CA ARG A 190 -0.03 12.86 -19.24
C ARG A 190 0.51 14.29 -19.32
N PHE A 191 1.01 14.72 -20.48
CA PHE A 191 1.60 16.06 -20.64
C PHE A 191 1.06 16.71 -21.90
N TYR A 192 0.32 17.78 -21.75
CA TYR A 192 -0.26 18.50 -22.87
C TYR A 192 -0.45 19.99 -22.56
N VAL A 193 -0.64 20.77 -23.63
CA VAL A 193 -1.03 22.18 -23.55
C VAL A 193 -2.37 22.28 -24.26
N GLU A 194 -3.37 22.86 -23.62
CA GLU A 194 -4.67 23.14 -24.23
C GLU A 194 -4.63 24.36 -25.16
N ASP A 195 -5.69 24.55 -25.94
CA ASP A 195 -5.79 25.62 -26.93
C ASP A 195 -5.79 27.03 -26.30
N ASP A 196 -6.21 27.14 -25.04
CA ASP A 196 -6.19 28.36 -24.23
C ASP A 196 -4.83 28.66 -23.57
N GLY A 197 -3.87 27.73 -23.69
CA GLY A 197 -2.53 27.83 -23.10
C GLY A 197 -2.38 27.19 -21.73
N GLU A 198 -3.40 26.52 -21.19
CA GLU A 198 -3.30 25.71 -19.98
C GLU A 198 -2.29 24.58 -20.16
N VAL A 199 -1.34 24.47 -19.23
CA VAL A 199 -0.34 23.40 -19.25
C VAL A 199 -0.68 22.36 -18.21
N HIS A 200 -0.96 21.14 -18.65
CA HIS A 200 -1.30 20.02 -17.79
C HIS A 200 -0.12 19.05 -17.71
N LEU A 201 0.32 18.77 -16.47
CA LEU A 201 1.31 17.75 -16.16
C LEU A 201 0.76 16.77 -15.14
N HIS A 202 0.54 15.54 -15.56
CA HIS A 202 0.11 14.45 -14.70
C HIS A 202 1.31 13.59 -14.35
N SER A 203 1.84 13.79 -13.14
CA SER A 203 3.05 13.12 -12.67
C SER A 203 2.82 12.28 -11.43
N ASP A 204 3.61 11.23 -11.30
CA ASP A 204 3.61 10.36 -10.13
C ASP A 204 4.68 10.82 -9.15
N PHE A 205 4.34 10.90 -7.87
CA PHE A 205 5.28 11.21 -6.79
C PHE A 205 5.41 10.02 -5.85
N LEU A 206 6.63 9.74 -5.40
CA LEU A 206 6.86 8.66 -4.44
C LEU A 206 6.35 9.06 -3.04
N LEU A 207 5.50 8.22 -2.47
CA LEU A 207 5.14 8.21 -1.06
C LEU A 207 5.77 6.96 -0.44
N ASP A 208 6.86 7.15 0.29
CA ASP A 208 7.50 6.08 1.05
C ASP A 208 7.19 6.24 2.54
N THR A 209 6.50 5.24 3.10
CA THR A 209 6.16 5.15 4.51
C THR A 209 6.72 3.86 5.09
N LYS A 210 6.76 3.76 6.42
CA LYS A 210 7.28 2.55 7.09
C LYS A 210 6.52 1.27 6.74
N ASP A 211 5.25 1.40 6.36
CA ASP A 211 4.35 0.27 6.13
C ASP A 211 4.14 -0.02 4.63
N GLU A 212 4.24 1.00 3.78
CA GLU A 212 4.02 0.88 2.33
C GLU A 212 4.77 1.99 1.55
N SER A 213 5.33 1.62 0.39
CA SER A 213 5.84 2.55 -0.60
C SER A 213 4.95 2.54 -1.84
N ARG A 214 4.42 3.69 -2.28
CA ARG A 214 3.57 3.79 -3.47
C ARG A 214 3.74 5.09 -4.23
N ASN A 215 3.40 5.05 -5.52
CA ASN A 215 3.36 6.23 -6.36
C ASN A 215 1.96 6.85 -6.29
N VAL A 216 1.90 8.13 -5.99
CA VAL A 216 0.65 8.90 -5.89
C VAL A 216 0.56 9.81 -7.10
N PRO A 217 -0.51 9.72 -7.92
CA PRO A 217 -0.68 10.60 -9.05
C PRO A 217 -1.03 12.01 -8.58
N VAL A 218 -0.42 12.99 -9.22
CA VAL A 218 -0.64 14.42 -8.97
C VAL A 218 -0.89 15.10 -10.31
N ALA A 219 -1.99 15.84 -10.39
CA ALA A 219 -2.21 16.77 -11.49
C ALA A 219 -1.62 18.13 -11.13
N LEU A 220 -0.70 18.60 -11.96
CA LEU A 220 -0.12 19.93 -11.90
C LEU A 220 -0.60 20.72 -13.11
N ILE A 221 -1.31 21.81 -12.88
CA ILE A 221 -1.91 22.63 -13.93
C ILE A 221 -1.33 24.02 -13.80
N LEU A 222 -0.77 24.54 -14.88
CA LEU A 222 -0.29 25.91 -14.92
C LEU A 222 -1.25 26.71 -15.81
N HIS A 223 -1.96 27.65 -15.19
CA HIS A 223 -2.89 28.55 -15.87
C HIS A 223 -2.68 29.97 -15.35
N ASN A 224 -2.58 30.95 -16.24
CA ASN A 224 -2.41 32.37 -15.90
C ASN A 224 -1.26 32.67 -14.89
N GLU A 225 -0.11 31.99 -15.05
CA GLU A 225 1.06 32.07 -14.13
C GLU A 225 0.81 31.54 -12.70
N ILE A 226 -0.33 30.90 -12.45
CA ILE A 226 -0.68 30.24 -11.19
C ILE A 226 -0.51 28.73 -11.36
N LEU A 227 0.20 28.11 -10.42
CA LEU A 227 0.29 26.66 -10.34
C LEU A 227 -0.89 26.12 -9.51
N PHE A 228 -1.63 25.15 -10.04
CA PHE A 228 -2.61 24.36 -9.30
C PHE A 228 -2.08 22.95 -9.11
N THR A 229 -2.13 22.42 -7.89
CA THR A 229 -1.71 21.05 -7.60
C THR A 229 -2.84 20.26 -6.96
N VAL A 230 -3.20 19.13 -7.56
CA VAL A 230 -4.34 18.30 -7.13
C VAL A 230 -3.88 16.87 -6.90
N ARG A 231 -4.16 16.34 -5.70
CA ARG A 231 -3.79 14.96 -5.30
C ARG A 231 -4.76 14.36 -4.29
N THR A 232 -4.70 13.05 -4.10
CA THR A 232 -5.57 12.32 -3.15
C THR A 232 -5.11 12.39 -1.69
N GLU A 233 -3.82 12.62 -1.44
CA GLU A 233 -3.24 12.59 -0.08
C GLU A 233 -2.02 13.49 0.06
N GLU A 234 -1.59 13.74 1.30
CA GLU A 234 -0.47 14.63 1.57
C GLU A 234 0.88 13.94 1.30
N LEU A 235 1.78 14.64 0.58
CA LEU A 235 3.06 14.10 0.16
C LEU A 235 4.26 14.78 0.86
N PRO A 236 5.32 14.03 1.22
CA PRO A 236 6.51 14.60 1.86
C PRO A 236 7.17 15.72 1.06
N VAL A 237 7.26 15.56 -0.27
CA VAL A 237 7.85 16.54 -1.20
C VAL A 237 7.14 17.89 -1.11
N PHE A 238 5.80 17.89 -1.07
CA PHE A 238 4.97 19.10 -0.99
C PHE A 238 5.15 19.81 0.36
N ARG A 239 5.15 19.04 1.46
CA ARG A 239 5.42 19.58 2.81
C ARG A 239 6.79 20.26 2.88
N LEU A 240 7.80 19.63 2.30
CA LEU A 240 9.17 20.15 2.25
C LEU A 240 9.24 21.45 1.46
N GLN A 241 8.61 21.52 0.29
CA GLN A 241 8.60 22.73 -0.53
C GLN A 241 7.88 23.89 0.14
N ARG A 242 6.71 23.65 0.75
CA ARG A 242 6.03 24.68 1.56
C ARG A 242 6.91 25.22 2.68
N ALA A 243 7.68 24.36 3.36
CA ALA A 243 8.60 24.79 4.41
C ALA A 243 9.79 25.60 3.88
N ARG A 244 10.40 25.19 2.75
CA ARG A 244 11.52 25.89 2.11
C ARG A 244 11.10 27.28 1.63
N ALA A 245 9.99 27.37 0.89
CA ALA A 245 9.50 28.63 0.33
C ALA A 245 9.00 29.65 1.37
N ARG A 246 8.60 29.19 2.57
CA ARG A 246 8.24 30.07 3.69
C ARG A 246 9.46 30.66 4.41
N THR A 247 10.60 29.95 4.42
CA THR A 247 11.76 30.29 5.26
C THR A 247 12.86 31.01 4.48
N ARG A 248 13.04 30.70 3.20
CA ARG A 248 14.11 31.22 2.35
C ARG A 248 13.59 32.36 1.46
N PRO A 249 14.03 33.63 1.66
CA PRO A 249 13.69 34.72 0.75
C PRO A 249 14.27 34.48 -0.64
N GLY A 250 13.50 34.76 -1.68
CA GLY A 250 13.91 34.61 -3.08
C GLY A 250 14.07 33.16 -3.52
N TYR A 251 13.48 32.21 -2.78
CA TYR A 251 13.49 30.80 -3.16
C TYR A 251 12.63 30.53 -4.40
N VAL A 252 11.47 31.17 -4.49
CA VAL A 252 10.57 31.13 -5.65
C VAL A 252 10.16 32.54 -6.05
N THR A 253 9.98 32.77 -7.34
CA THR A 253 9.54 34.06 -7.90
C THR A 253 8.18 33.96 -8.59
N ASP A 254 7.84 32.81 -9.15
CA ASP A 254 6.55 32.54 -9.82
C ASP A 254 6.08 31.09 -9.60
N GLY A 255 4.92 30.74 -10.18
CA GLY A 255 4.38 29.37 -10.10
C GLY A 255 5.21 28.32 -10.83
N LYS A 256 6.00 28.70 -11.84
CA LYS A 256 6.89 27.78 -12.58
C LYS A 256 8.10 27.40 -11.73
N ASP A 257 8.64 28.32 -10.94
CA ASP A 257 9.70 28.03 -9.96
C ASP A 257 9.19 26.99 -8.94
N VAL A 258 7.97 27.17 -8.41
CA VAL A 258 7.35 26.19 -7.50
C VAL A 258 7.22 24.82 -8.16
N LEU A 259 6.79 24.77 -9.43
CA LEU A 259 6.69 23.53 -10.21
C LEU A 259 8.05 22.84 -10.36
N ILE A 260 9.08 23.58 -10.75
CA ILE A 260 10.45 23.06 -10.93
C ILE A 260 11.00 22.56 -9.60
N ASP A 261 10.80 23.30 -8.51
CA ASP A 261 11.25 22.93 -7.16
C ASP A 261 10.55 21.68 -6.62
N LEU A 262 9.27 21.48 -6.96
CA LEU A 262 8.55 20.23 -6.64
C LEU A 262 9.19 19.03 -7.36
N TYR A 263 9.53 19.17 -8.64
CA TYR A 263 10.23 18.12 -9.38
C TYR A 263 11.67 17.90 -8.86
N ALA A 264 12.40 18.96 -8.56
CA ALA A 264 13.74 18.86 -7.97
C ALA A 264 13.70 18.07 -6.65
N ALA A 265 12.71 18.33 -5.82
CA ALA A 265 12.54 17.64 -4.55
C ALA A 265 12.00 16.22 -4.68
N ASP A 266 11.23 15.90 -5.71
CA ASP A 266 10.88 14.52 -6.05
C ASP A 266 12.12 13.70 -6.43
N VAL A 267 13.05 14.30 -7.19
CA VAL A 267 14.35 13.68 -7.51
C VAL A 267 15.21 13.52 -6.26
N GLU A 268 15.29 14.54 -5.40
CA GLU A 268 16.02 14.46 -4.11
C GLU A 268 15.44 13.36 -3.20
N TYR A 269 14.11 13.28 -3.10
CA TYR A 269 13.43 12.27 -2.31
C TYR A 269 13.63 10.86 -2.88
N SER A 270 13.56 10.72 -4.21
CA SER A 270 13.86 9.48 -4.92
C SER A 270 15.30 9.02 -4.71
N ALA A 271 16.27 9.93 -4.71
CA ALA A 271 17.67 9.61 -4.44
C ALA A 271 17.85 9.01 -3.03
N ASN A 272 17.21 9.61 -2.01
CA ASN A 272 17.25 9.10 -0.65
C ASN A 272 16.62 7.70 -0.55
N ALA A 273 15.48 7.48 -1.20
CA ALA A 273 14.84 6.15 -1.23
C ALA A 273 15.75 5.09 -1.90
N LEU A 274 16.51 5.45 -2.94
CA LEU A 274 17.50 4.55 -3.54
C LEU A 274 18.69 4.27 -2.61
N GLU A 275 19.10 5.22 -1.78
CA GLU A 275 20.13 5.03 -0.76
C GLU A 275 19.67 4.05 0.33
N ASP A 276 18.41 4.15 0.77
CA ASP A 276 17.82 3.19 1.70
C ASP A 276 17.79 1.77 1.12
N VAL A 277 17.38 1.63 -0.15
CA VAL A 277 17.46 0.35 -0.90
C VAL A 277 18.89 -0.19 -0.95
N TYR A 278 19.88 0.67 -1.19
CA TYR A 278 21.28 0.28 -1.19
C TYR A 278 21.70 -0.30 0.18
N GLY A 279 21.33 0.38 1.26
CA GLY A 279 21.61 -0.04 2.63
C GLY A 279 20.99 -1.41 2.96
N GLU A 280 19.76 -1.66 2.55
CA GLU A 280 19.09 -2.95 2.73
C GLU A 280 19.76 -4.07 1.92
N LEU A 281 20.12 -3.81 0.66
CA LEU A 281 20.82 -4.80 -0.17
C LEU A 281 22.24 -5.08 0.34
N GLU A 282 22.92 -4.13 0.98
CA GLU A 282 24.22 -4.37 1.60
C GLU A 282 24.12 -5.30 2.81
N LYS A 283 23.09 -5.11 3.66
CA LYS A 283 22.79 -6.00 4.79
C LYS A 283 22.48 -7.42 4.29
N ALA A 284 21.57 -7.53 3.33
CA ALA A 284 21.19 -8.79 2.70
C ALA A 284 22.41 -9.50 2.08
N GLY A 285 23.25 -8.75 1.34
CA GLY A 285 24.46 -9.29 0.74
C GLY A 285 25.50 -9.80 1.74
N THR A 286 25.69 -9.09 2.85
CA THR A 286 26.56 -9.55 3.92
C THR A 286 26.07 -10.85 4.55
N GLN A 287 24.74 -11.03 4.64
CA GLN A 287 24.14 -12.24 5.19
C GLN A 287 24.30 -13.44 4.25
N VAL A 288 24.07 -13.27 2.94
CA VAL A 288 24.22 -14.34 1.93
C VAL A 288 25.66 -14.85 1.83
N LEU A 289 26.64 -13.96 1.97
CA LEU A 289 28.06 -14.31 1.87
C LEU A 289 28.60 -15.09 3.08
N ARG A 290 27.81 -15.28 4.14
CA ARG A 290 28.20 -16.10 5.30
C ARG A 290 28.20 -17.58 4.94
N SER A 291 29.18 -18.32 5.46
CA SER A 291 29.40 -19.74 5.15
C SER A 291 28.27 -20.71 5.54
N HIS A 292 27.27 -20.24 6.28
CA HIS A 292 26.04 -20.97 6.58
C HIS A 292 24.91 -19.95 6.66
N VAL A 293 24.01 -20.01 5.68
CA VAL A 293 22.71 -19.35 5.72
C VAL A 293 21.70 -20.45 5.98
N THR A 294 20.84 -20.30 6.97
CA THR A 294 19.73 -21.24 7.21
C THR A 294 18.59 -21.00 6.23
N ASP A 295 17.71 -21.99 6.03
CA ASP A 295 16.57 -21.82 5.12
C ASP A 295 15.63 -20.67 5.53
N VAL A 296 15.52 -20.39 6.84
CA VAL A 296 14.75 -19.25 7.38
C VAL A 296 15.44 -17.92 7.06
N GLU A 297 16.75 -17.83 7.27
CA GLU A 297 17.53 -16.65 6.91
C GLU A 297 17.49 -16.38 5.39
N ALA A 298 17.57 -17.42 4.57
CA ALA A 298 17.45 -17.31 3.12
C ALA A 298 16.06 -16.76 2.72
N SER A 299 14.98 -17.22 3.37
CA SER A 299 13.64 -16.68 3.15
C SER A 299 13.52 -15.20 3.51
N HIS A 300 14.15 -14.76 4.61
CA HIS A 300 14.14 -13.35 5.02
C HIS A 300 14.93 -12.48 4.04
N ILE A 301 16.07 -12.98 3.57
CA ILE A 301 16.87 -12.31 2.54
C ILE A 301 16.07 -12.16 1.25
N LEU A 302 15.40 -13.22 0.78
CA LEU A 302 14.57 -13.13 -0.43
C LEU A 302 13.43 -12.13 -0.28
N ALA A 303 12.78 -12.06 0.88
CA ALA A 303 11.75 -11.07 1.15
C ALA A 303 12.32 -9.63 1.08
N ALA A 304 13.45 -9.38 1.75
CA ALA A 304 14.11 -8.07 1.70
C ALA A 304 14.58 -7.69 0.29
N VAL A 305 15.09 -8.65 -0.49
CA VAL A 305 15.51 -8.43 -1.89
C VAL A 305 14.30 -8.12 -2.77
N ALA A 306 13.15 -8.77 -2.55
CA ALA A 306 11.92 -8.50 -3.28
C ALA A 306 11.34 -7.11 -2.95
N GLU A 307 11.34 -6.70 -1.68
CA GLU A 307 10.92 -5.37 -1.25
C GLU A 307 11.82 -4.27 -1.83
N ALA A 308 13.14 -4.48 -1.79
CA ALA A 308 14.12 -3.61 -2.42
C ALA A 308 13.94 -3.50 -3.95
N GLU A 309 13.52 -4.59 -4.61
CA GLU A 309 13.23 -4.60 -6.05
C GLU A 309 11.99 -3.77 -6.40
N ASP A 310 10.89 -3.95 -5.65
CA ASP A 310 9.65 -3.17 -5.88
C ASP A 310 9.89 -1.67 -5.64
N LEU A 311 10.56 -1.31 -4.53
CA LEU A 311 10.90 0.09 -4.23
C LEU A 311 11.81 0.69 -5.31
N ASN A 312 12.87 0.00 -5.72
CA ASN A 312 13.73 0.46 -6.82
C ASN A 312 12.95 0.64 -8.13
N GLY A 313 12.02 -0.27 -8.45
CA GLY A 313 11.16 -0.19 -9.63
C GLY A 313 10.18 0.99 -9.59
N ARG A 314 9.62 1.31 -8.42
CA ARG A 314 8.74 2.47 -8.18
C ARG A 314 9.49 3.79 -8.28
N THR A 315 10.63 3.89 -7.60
CA THR A 315 11.49 5.09 -7.61
C THR A 315 11.99 5.39 -9.01
N ARG A 316 12.45 4.37 -9.75
CA ARG A 316 12.86 4.54 -11.15
C ARG A 316 11.72 5.04 -12.04
N ARG A 317 10.49 4.55 -11.85
CA ARG A 317 9.32 5.04 -12.59
C ARG A 317 9.04 6.52 -12.30
N SER A 318 9.09 6.94 -11.02
CA SER A 318 8.92 8.34 -10.61
C SER A 318 9.96 9.25 -11.29
N VAL A 319 11.24 8.90 -11.18
CA VAL A 319 12.36 9.66 -11.78
C VAL A 319 12.23 9.76 -13.31
N LEU A 320 11.84 8.68 -13.99
CA LEU A 320 11.63 8.70 -15.43
C LEU A 320 10.44 9.58 -15.85
N ASP A 321 9.39 9.63 -15.03
CA ASP A 321 8.24 10.50 -15.24
C ASP A 321 8.63 11.98 -15.07
N THR A 322 9.32 12.31 -13.97
CA THR A 322 9.89 13.64 -13.72
C THR A 322 10.78 14.10 -14.87
N ARG A 323 11.65 13.21 -15.39
CA ARG A 323 12.47 13.51 -16.58
C ARG A 323 11.63 13.88 -17.80
N ARG A 324 10.52 13.19 -18.04
CA ARG A 324 9.61 13.43 -19.18
C ARG A 324 8.88 14.77 -19.01
N ALA A 325 8.38 15.07 -17.82
CA ALA A 325 7.73 16.34 -17.50
C ALA A 325 8.68 17.53 -17.71
N LEU A 326 9.88 17.46 -17.14
CA LEU A 326 10.91 18.49 -17.31
C LEU A 326 11.33 18.67 -18.78
N SER A 327 11.50 17.56 -19.51
CA SER A 327 11.80 17.60 -20.94
C SER A 327 10.65 18.19 -21.76
N PHE A 328 9.40 17.96 -21.37
CA PHE A 328 8.23 18.57 -21.98
C PHE A 328 8.24 20.08 -21.79
N LEU A 329 8.48 20.57 -20.56
CA LEU A 329 8.58 22.01 -20.26
C LEU A 329 9.68 22.70 -21.10
N LEU A 330 10.86 22.08 -21.22
CA LEU A 330 11.95 22.61 -22.06
C LEU A 330 11.58 22.65 -23.55
N ARG A 331 10.98 21.58 -24.08
CA ARG A 331 10.60 21.51 -25.51
C ARG A 331 9.47 22.47 -25.85
N GLY A 332 8.51 22.64 -24.92
CA GLY A 332 7.41 23.59 -25.03
C GLY A 332 7.84 25.06 -24.95
N LYS A 333 9.10 25.34 -24.58
CA LYS A 333 9.62 26.71 -24.35
C LYS A 333 8.79 27.50 -23.33
N LEU A 334 8.29 26.80 -22.31
CA LEU A 334 7.41 27.34 -21.28
C LEU A 334 8.18 28.04 -20.14
N LEU A 335 9.52 27.97 -20.16
CA LEU A 335 10.41 28.37 -19.08
C LEU A 335 11.35 29.51 -19.48
N SER A 336 11.66 30.39 -18.52
CA SER A 336 12.68 31.43 -18.66
C SER A 336 14.10 30.85 -18.76
N ASP A 337 15.09 31.66 -19.18
CA ASP A 337 16.48 31.20 -19.32
C ASP A 337 17.11 30.70 -18.01
N ALA A 338 16.74 31.32 -16.88
CA ALA A 338 17.17 30.88 -15.55
C ALA A 338 16.53 29.53 -15.18
N GLN A 339 15.21 29.43 -15.30
CA GLN A 339 14.45 28.19 -15.06
C GLN A 339 14.94 27.04 -15.95
N GLN A 340 15.29 27.30 -17.20
CA GLN A 340 15.87 26.28 -18.09
C GLN A 340 17.24 25.78 -17.62
N LEU A 341 18.03 26.62 -16.96
CA LEU A 341 19.32 26.23 -16.40
C LEU A 341 19.10 25.29 -15.20
N ASP A 342 18.16 25.64 -14.31
CA ASP A 342 17.78 24.82 -13.15
C ASP A 342 17.25 23.46 -13.59
N VAL A 343 16.34 23.44 -14.57
CA VAL A 343 15.84 22.18 -15.14
C VAL A 343 16.95 21.32 -15.76
N ARG A 344 17.94 21.94 -16.42
CA ARG A 344 19.09 21.19 -16.96
C ARG A 344 19.99 20.63 -15.87
N GLU A 345 20.09 21.26 -14.72
CA GLU A 345 20.79 20.72 -13.55
C GLU A 345 20.06 19.49 -13.01
N ILE A 346 18.74 19.60 -12.78
CA ILE A 346 17.90 18.48 -12.32
C ILE A 346 17.98 17.29 -13.29
N LEU A 347 17.96 17.52 -14.59
CA LEU A 347 18.09 16.46 -15.60
C LEU A 347 19.45 15.74 -15.54
N ARG A 348 20.53 16.43 -15.15
CA ARG A 348 21.84 15.79 -14.94
C ARG A 348 21.87 14.97 -13.67
N ASP A 349 21.21 15.43 -12.60
CA ASP A 349 21.08 14.67 -11.36
C ASP A 349 20.29 13.37 -11.60
N ILE A 350 19.22 13.45 -12.39
CA ILE A 350 18.47 12.28 -12.86
C ILE A 350 19.37 11.30 -13.63
N GLU A 351 20.24 11.79 -14.52
CA GLU A 351 21.17 10.94 -15.28
C GLU A 351 22.17 10.21 -14.37
N SER A 352 22.63 10.86 -13.31
CA SER A 352 23.46 10.24 -12.26
C SER A 352 22.71 9.11 -11.55
N LEU A 353 21.43 9.32 -11.21
CA LEU A 353 20.58 8.30 -10.56
C LEU A 353 20.30 7.10 -11.48
N ASP A 354 20.09 7.32 -12.79
CA ASP A 354 19.88 6.25 -13.77
C ASP A 354 21.06 5.24 -13.74
N GLY A 355 22.31 5.72 -13.61
CA GLY A 355 23.49 4.85 -13.43
C GLY A 355 23.45 4.03 -12.14
N HIS A 356 22.98 4.61 -11.04
CA HIS A 356 22.87 3.93 -9.74
C HIS A 356 21.80 2.83 -9.74
N THR A 357 20.63 3.08 -10.34
CA THR A 357 19.54 2.09 -10.42
C THR A 357 19.94 0.82 -11.20
N ALA A 358 20.75 0.97 -12.25
CA ALA A 358 21.27 -0.18 -13.01
C ALA A 358 22.23 -1.05 -12.18
N PHE A 359 23.06 -0.42 -11.34
CA PHE A 359 23.93 -1.13 -10.40
C PHE A 359 23.10 -1.90 -9.36
N LEU A 360 22.07 -1.26 -8.79
CA LEU A 360 21.17 -1.89 -7.81
C LEU A 360 20.46 -3.11 -8.41
N PHE A 361 19.96 -3.02 -9.65
CA PHE A 361 19.34 -4.16 -10.33
C PHE A 361 20.29 -5.36 -10.47
N ASN A 362 21.54 -5.13 -10.85
CA ASN A 362 22.55 -6.18 -10.92
C ASN A 362 22.87 -6.78 -9.53
N LYS A 363 22.88 -5.94 -8.50
CA LYS A 363 23.07 -6.40 -7.11
C LYS A 363 21.91 -7.26 -6.65
N ILE A 364 20.66 -6.86 -6.91
CA ILE A 364 19.44 -7.63 -6.61
C ILE A 364 19.53 -9.01 -7.24
N ASN A 365 19.81 -9.09 -8.56
CA ASN A 365 19.95 -10.36 -9.26
C ASN A 365 21.06 -11.24 -8.68
N PHE A 366 22.23 -10.65 -8.39
CA PHE A 366 23.33 -11.36 -7.74
C PHE A 366 22.93 -11.94 -6.37
N LEU A 367 22.17 -11.19 -5.57
CA LEU A 367 21.72 -11.65 -4.25
C LEU A 367 20.65 -12.72 -4.35
N MET A 368 19.72 -12.61 -5.30
CA MET A 368 18.74 -13.65 -5.59
C MET A 368 19.45 -14.96 -5.96
N ASP A 369 20.35 -14.93 -6.93
CA ASP A 369 21.12 -16.10 -7.39
C ASP A 369 21.97 -16.72 -6.27
N ALA A 370 22.63 -15.87 -5.47
CA ALA A 370 23.47 -16.32 -4.38
C ALA A 370 22.64 -16.94 -3.24
N THR A 371 21.44 -16.42 -2.98
CA THR A 371 20.51 -16.97 -2.00
C THR A 371 19.95 -18.31 -2.46
N ASP A 372 19.54 -18.42 -3.73
CA ASP A 372 19.10 -19.68 -4.32
C ASP A 372 20.21 -20.74 -4.30
N SER A 373 21.45 -20.35 -4.58
CA SER A 373 22.61 -21.21 -4.46
C SER A 373 22.83 -21.69 -3.02
N ALA A 374 22.68 -20.80 -2.02
CA ALA A 374 22.77 -21.16 -0.62
C ALA A 374 21.70 -22.17 -0.19
N ILE A 375 20.45 -21.99 -0.64
CA ILE A 375 19.34 -22.93 -0.42
C ILE A 375 19.67 -24.28 -1.05
N ASN A 376 20.10 -24.30 -2.31
CA ASN A 376 20.46 -25.53 -3.00
C ASN A 376 21.63 -26.27 -2.32
N ILE A 377 22.63 -25.54 -1.81
CA ILE A 377 23.73 -26.14 -1.03
C ILE A 377 23.20 -26.80 0.26
N ASN A 378 22.28 -26.15 0.98
CA ASN A 378 21.67 -26.72 2.17
C ASN A 378 20.84 -27.97 1.86
N GLN A 379 20.04 -27.92 0.80
CA GLN A 379 19.25 -29.06 0.34
C GLN A 379 20.16 -30.23 -0.04
N ASN A 380 21.25 -29.99 -0.80
CA ASN A 380 22.22 -31.03 -1.14
C ASN A 380 22.88 -31.64 0.09
N LYS A 381 23.24 -30.85 1.12
CA LYS A 381 23.75 -31.40 2.40
C LYS A 381 22.72 -32.26 3.13
N LYS A 382 21.43 -31.89 3.09
CA LYS A 382 20.34 -32.70 3.66
C LYS A 382 20.19 -34.02 2.91
N ILE A 383 20.22 -34.00 1.58
CA ILE A 383 20.16 -35.19 0.71
C ILE A 383 21.39 -36.08 0.93
N GLU A 384 22.58 -35.51 1.04
CA GLU A 384 23.83 -36.24 1.33
C GLU A 384 23.70 -37.04 2.64
N ARG A 385 23.22 -36.40 3.71
CA ARG A 385 22.99 -37.07 5.01
C ARG A 385 21.96 -38.20 4.90
N LEU A 386 20.83 -37.97 4.22
CA LEU A 386 19.81 -39.01 3.99
C LEU A 386 20.33 -40.18 3.14
N THR A 387 21.18 -39.88 2.16
CA THR A 387 21.83 -40.88 1.30
C THR A 387 22.79 -41.75 2.10
N VAL A 388 23.62 -41.14 2.96
CA VAL A 388 24.53 -41.88 3.86
C VAL A 388 23.74 -42.84 4.76
N LEU A 389 22.63 -42.38 5.36
CA LEU A 389 21.76 -43.26 6.15
C LEU A 389 21.20 -44.41 5.30
N SER A 390 20.66 -44.10 4.12
CA SER A 390 20.06 -45.10 3.22
C SER A 390 21.06 -46.17 2.78
N VAL A 391 22.30 -45.78 2.45
CA VAL A 391 23.37 -46.72 2.04
C VAL A 391 23.79 -47.63 3.19
N VAL A 392 23.76 -47.15 4.44
CA VAL A 392 24.05 -47.98 5.62
C VAL A 392 22.89 -48.93 5.94
N PHE A 393 21.65 -48.44 5.92
CA PHE A 393 20.48 -49.23 6.31
C PHE A 393 19.99 -50.21 5.25
N MET A 394 20.12 -49.92 3.95
CA MET A 394 19.59 -50.79 2.89
C MET A 394 20.17 -52.22 2.93
N PRO A 395 21.50 -52.44 3.04
CA PRO A 395 22.05 -53.78 3.19
C PRO A 395 21.66 -54.45 4.52
N ILE A 396 21.60 -53.68 5.61
CA ILE A 396 21.16 -54.18 6.92
C ILE A 396 19.72 -54.69 6.83
N ASN A 397 18.84 -53.98 6.12
CA ASN A 397 17.44 -54.39 5.93
C ASN A 397 17.34 -55.66 5.08
N VAL A 398 18.15 -55.80 4.02
CA VAL A 398 18.21 -57.02 3.22
C VAL A 398 18.68 -58.20 4.07
N LEU A 399 19.72 -58.02 4.90
CA LEU A 399 20.17 -59.02 5.85
C LEU A 399 19.05 -59.36 6.85
N ALA A 400 18.43 -58.36 7.49
CA ALA A 400 17.33 -58.57 8.43
C ALA A 400 16.20 -59.39 7.80
N GLY A 401 15.83 -59.09 6.54
CA GLY A 401 14.87 -59.85 5.77
C GLY A 401 15.29 -61.31 5.60
N ALA A 402 16.52 -61.57 5.17
CA ALA A 402 17.07 -62.92 5.01
C ALA A 402 17.15 -63.70 6.34
N GLY A 403 17.51 -63.04 7.44
CA GLY A 403 17.55 -63.67 8.78
C GLY A 403 16.17 -63.93 9.40
N GLY A 404 15.15 -63.17 8.96
CA GLY A 404 13.76 -63.38 9.33
C GLY A 404 13.04 -64.48 8.53
N MET A 405 13.66 -64.97 7.45
CA MET A 405 13.14 -66.06 6.64
C MET A 405 13.32 -67.43 7.33
N SER A 406 12.41 -68.37 7.02
CA SER A 406 12.44 -69.74 7.58
C SER A 406 13.71 -70.50 7.24
N GLU A 407 14.34 -70.15 6.13
CA GLU A 407 15.54 -70.72 5.54
C GLU A 407 16.76 -70.52 6.44
N PHE A 408 16.86 -69.37 7.11
CA PHE A 408 17.93 -69.12 8.09
C PHE A 408 17.79 -70.04 9.30
N SER A 409 16.55 -70.20 9.79
CA SER A 409 16.26 -71.10 10.92
C SER A 409 16.54 -72.56 10.55
N ALA A 410 16.15 -72.98 9.34
CA ALA A 410 16.41 -74.33 8.84
C ALA A 410 17.91 -74.61 8.69
N MET A 411 18.70 -73.63 8.22
CA MET A 411 20.15 -73.73 8.13
C MET A 411 20.81 -73.84 9.51
N ALA A 412 20.39 -73.03 10.49
CA ALA A 412 20.92 -73.07 11.85
C ALA A 412 20.64 -74.42 12.54
N GLN A 413 19.46 -74.99 12.31
CA GLN A 413 19.10 -76.33 12.80
C GLN A 413 19.90 -77.44 12.14
N ALA A 414 20.16 -77.37 10.82
CA ALA A 414 20.99 -78.34 10.11
C ALA A 414 22.46 -78.36 10.58
N LEU A 415 22.91 -77.28 11.23
CA LEU A 415 24.25 -77.14 11.81
C LEU A 415 24.31 -77.44 13.31
N ASP A 416 23.21 -77.97 13.91
CA ASP A 416 23.03 -78.21 15.35
C ASP A 416 23.28 -76.97 16.24
N TRP A 417 23.01 -75.76 15.73
CA TRP A 417 23.23 -74.54 16.48
C TRP A 417 22.03 -74.19 17.39
N PRO A 418 22.26 -73.86 18.68
CA PRO A 418 21.19 -73.38 19.55
C PRO A 418 20.58 -72.10 18.98
N MET A 419 19.25 -72.07 18.79
CA MET A 419 18.55 -70.93 18.19
C MET A 419 18.87 -69.57 18.84
N PRO A 420 18.97 -69.44 20.18
CA PRO A 420 19.37 -68.17 20.80
C PRO A 420 20.78 -67.71 20.39
N LEU A 421 21.72 -68.65 20.22
CA LEU A 421 23.09 -68.35 19.81
C LEU A 421 23.15 -67.94 18.35
N ALA A 422 22.41 -68.63 17.48
CA ALA A 422 22.35 -68.34 16.05
C ALA A 422 21.82 -66.92 15.78
N TYR A 423 20.69 -66.54 16.40
CA TYR A 423 20.13 -65.19 16.26
C TYR A 423 21.03 -64.12 16.89
N THR A 424 21.64 -64.39 18.05
CA THR A 424 22.59 -63.44 18.66
C THR A 424 23.80 -63.18 17.76
N GLY A 425 24.38 -64.23 17.18
CA GLY A 425 25.47 -64.12 16.20
C GLY A 425 25.05 -63.39 14.93
N PHE A 426 23.83 -63.60 14.47
CA PHE A 426 23.26 -62.91 13.32
C PHE A 426 23.10 -61.40 13.55
N PHE A 427 22.53 -60.99 14.68
CA PHE A 427 22.42 -59.57 15.06
C PHE A 427 23.79 -58.90 15.22
N LEU A 428 24.76 -59.60 15.81
CA LEU A 428 26.14 -59.11 15.89
C LEU A 428 26.75 -58.94 14.49
N GLY A 429 26.55 -59.91 13.60
CA GLY A 429 26.98 -59.84 12.20
C GLY A 429 26.39 -58.64 11.46
N MET A 430 25.10 -58.38 11.61
CA MET A 430 24.44 -57.19 11.07
C MET A 430 25.04 -55.89 11.62
N GLY A 431 25.31 -55.82 12.92
CA GLY A 431 25.95 -54.66 13.55
C GLY A 431 27.36 -54.40 13.02
N VAL A 432 28.13 -55.47 12.78
CA VAL A 432 29.46 -55.39 12.16
C VAL A 432 29.37 -54.91 10.72
N VAL A 433 28.46 -55.47 9.90
CA VAL A 433 28.25 -55.03 8.51
C VAL A 433 27.85 -53.56 8.46
N GLY A 434 26.90 -53.14 9.30
CA GLY A 434 26.49 -51.73 9.41
C GLY A 434 27.64 -50.80 9.80
N SER A 435 28.47 -51.22 10.77
CA SER A 435 29.66 -50.48 11.18
C SER A 435 30.69 -50.36 10.06
N ILE A 436 30.97 -51.46 9.35
CA ILE A 436 31.89 -51.48 8.20
C ILE A 436 31.40 -50.53 7.11
N MET A 437 30.10 -50.56 6.79
CA MET A 437 29.50 -49.67 5.79
C MET A 437 29.64 -48.20 6.20
N PHE A 438 29.31 -47.86 7.45
CA PHE A 438 29.43 -46.49 7.96
C PHE A 438 30.89 -45.98 7.95
N PHE A 439 31.83 -46.77 8.48
CA PHE A 439 33.25 -46.39 8.48
C PHE A 439 33.84 -46.35 7.06
N GLY A 440 33.41 -47.25 6.18
CA GLY A 440 33.80 -47.27 4.77
C GLY A 440 33.39 -46.00 4.04
N LEU A 441 32.14 -45.57 4.20
CA LEU A 441 31.63 -44.30 3.67
C LEU A 441 32.42 -43.11 4.21
N ARG A 442 32.63 -43.05 5.53
CA ARG A 442 33.35 -41.95 6.18
C ARG A 442 34.82 -41.87 5.77
N LEU A 443 35.45 -42.99 5.46
CA LEU A 443 36.82 -43.05 4.92
C LEU A 443 36.86 -42.56 3.47
N PHE A 444 35.84 -42.89 2.67
CA PHE A 444 35.70 -42.43 1.29
C PHE A 444 35.44 -40.91 1.22
N GLU A 445 34.57 -40.38 2.06
CA GLU A 445 34.32 -38.93 2.19
C GLU A 445 35.60 -38.16 2.55
N ARG A 446 36.44 -38.71 3.46
CA ARG A 446 37.73 -38.09 3.83
C ARG A 446 38.78 -38.10 2.72
N ARG A 447 38.64 -38.99 1.73
CA ARG A 447 39.55 -39.09 0.58
C ARG A 447 39.14 -38.21 -0.60
N GLN A 448 37.94 -37.64 -0.60
CA GLN A 448 37.61 -36.61 -1.59
C GLN A 448 38.41 -35.34 -1.28
N PRO A 449 39.21 -34.81 -2.22
CA PRO A 449 39.92 -33.56 -2.00
C PRO A 449 38.88 -32.45 -1.76
N LYS A 450 39.02 -31.72 -0.65
CA LYS A 450 38.27 -30.47 -0.45
C LYS A 450 38.43 -29.62 -1.71
N ARG A 451 37.32 -29.25 -2.36
CA ARG A 451 37.31 -28.35 -3.53
C ARG A 451 38.28 -27.19 -3.27
N PRO A 452 39.17 -26.84 -4.23
CA PRO A 452 40.09 -25.74 -4.01
C PRO A 452 39.28 -24.47 -3.77
N ARG A 453 39.55 -23.78 -2.65
CA ARG A 453 39.10 -22.40 -2.44
C ARG A 453 39.64 -21.61 -3.63
N ALA A 454 38.76 -20.94 -4.38
CA ALA A 454 39.14 -20.04 -5.44
C ALA A 454 40.13 -19.01 -4.86
N GLU A 455 41.38 -19.12 -5.26
CA GLU A 455 42.43 -18.18 -4.92
C GLU A 455 42.11 -16.85 -5.60
N ASN A 456 42.01 -15.79 -4.79
CA ASN A 456 41.95 -14.41 -5.21
C ASN A 456 43.05 -14.13 -6.25
N ARG A 457 42.68 -14.04 -7.53
CA ARG A 457 43.47 -13.28 -8.50
C ARG A 457 43.16 -11.80 -8.29
N ARG A 458 43.95 -11.20 -7.39
CA ARG A 458 44.38 -9.82 -7.57
C ARG A 458 45.24 -9.80 -8.83
N THR A 459 44.79 -9.12 -9.88
CA THR A 459 45.65 -8.62 -10.93
C THR A 459 45.13 -7.26 -11.35
N SER A 460 45.93 -6.25 -10.99
CA SER A 460 46.09 -4.87 -11.49
C SER A 460 44.89 -4.03 -11.88
#